data_AF-A0A961G5L5-F1
#
_entry.id   AF-A0A961G5L5-F1
#
_cell.length_a   1.000
_cell.length_b   1.000
_cell.length_c   1.000
_cell.angle_alpha   90.00
_cell.angle_beta   90.00
_cell.angle_gamma   90.00
#
_symmetry.space_group_name_H-M   'P 1'
#
loop_
_entity.id
_entity.type
_entity.pdbx_description
1 polymer ?
#
loop_
_entity_poly.entity_id
_entity_poly.type
_entity_poly.pdbx_seq_one_letter_code
_entity_poly.pdbx_strand_id
1 'polypeptide(L)'
;MPTTVTSLHAALVAPILAAMCLGLGGPLDGPVLRSFAPIGRYAGHWGVDIGVTAGAPVHSVGPGVVTFAGSVAGRRSITVSHGGRVRSSYSYLGHIAVAVGAAVGAGDVLGHAGS
;
A
#
# COMPACT_ATOMS: atom_id res chain seq x y z
N MET A 1 50.06 -13.81 -1.01
CA MET A 1 48.85 -14.65 -1.22
C MET A 1 47.75 -14.11 -0.31
N PRO A 2 46.57 -13.73 -0.82
CA PRO A 2 45.52 -13.13 0.00
C PRO A 2 44.63 -14.22 0.59
N THR A 3 44.27 -14.10 1.88
CA THR A 3 43.15 -14.84 2.47
C THR A 3 42.10 -13.83 2.94
N THR A 4 41.09 -13.64 2.10
CA THR A 4 39.89 -12.88 2.43
C THR A 4 39.01 -13.74 3.34
N VAL A 5 38.75 -13.30 4.58
CA VAL A 5 37.75 -13.94 5.45
C VAL A 5 36.41 -13.22 5.25
N THR A 6 35.49 -13.90 4.58
CA THR A 6 34.08 -13.53 4.43
C THR A 6 33.38 -13.66 5.79
N SER A 7 33.07 -12.55 6.45
CA SER A 7 32.32 -12.56 7.71
C SER A 7 30.82 -12.47 7.44
N LEU A 8 30.13 -13.62 7.47
CA LEU A 8 28.68 -13.76 7.30
C LEU A 8 28.00 -13.73 8.68
N HIS A 9 27.79 -12.54 9.28
CA HIS A 9 27.09 -12.42 10.56
C HIS A 9 25.92 -11.41 10.59
N ALA A 10 25.57 -10.80 9.46
CA ALA A 10 24.60 -9.69 9.45
C ALA A 10 23.12 -10.08 9.26
N ALA A 11 22.75 -11.36 9.19
CA ALA A 11 21.45 -11.73 8.61
C ALA A 11 20.32 -12.13 9.57
N LEU A 12 20.56 -12.33 10.88
CA LEU A 12 19.55 -12.95 11.76
C LEU A 12 18.98 -12.08 12.89
N VAL A 13 19.38 -10.82 13.02
CA VAL A 13 18.78 -9.93 14.05
C VAL A 13 17.64 -9.07 13.49
N ALA A 14 17.55 -8.90 12.17
CA ALA A 14 16.57 -8.02 11.53
C ALA A 14 15.09 -8.49 11.55
N PRO A 15 14.72 -9.79 11.57
CA PRO A 15 13.32 -10.15 11.34
C PRO A 15 12.45 -10.12 12.61
N ILE A 16 13.03 -9.90 13.80
CA ILE A 16 12.31 -10.05 15.08
C ILE A 16 11.74 -8.71 15.61
N LEU A 17 12.16 -7.56 15.08
CA LEU A 17 11.68 -6.23 15.50
C LEU A 17 10.54 -5.65 14.64
N ALA A 18 10.20 -6.24 13.49
CA ALA A 18 9.16 -5.71 12.59
C ALA A 18 7.70 -5.98 13.05
N ALA A 19 7.52 -6.60 14.23
CA ALA A 19 6.23 -7.08 14.71
C ALA A 19 5.53 -6.15 15.74
N MET A 20 6.00 -4.92 15.94
CA MET A 20 5.46 -4.02 16.97
C MET A 20 4.88 -2.76 16.29
N CYS A 21 3.54 -2.68 16.24
CA CYS A 21 2.74 -1.76 15.41
C CYS A 21 2.89 -2.01 13.90
N LEU A 22 1.81 -2.37 13.21
CA LEU A 22 1.79 -2.59 11.75
C LEU A 22 2.30 -1.38 10.91
N GLY A 23 2.64 -0.25 11.54
CA GLY A 23 3.36 0.87 10.93
C GLY A 23 2.65 1.47 9.73
N LEU A 24 1.34 1.21 9.60
CA LEU A 24 0.56 1.64 8.45
C LEU A 24 0.38 3.15 8.55
N GLY A 25 1.14 3.88 7.74
CA GLY A 25 0.96 5.32 7.57
C GLY A 25 -0.35 5.63 6.84
N GLY A 26 -0.83 6.87 6.98
CA GLY A 26 -1.94 7.34 6.15
C GLY A 26 -1.54 7.28 4.68
N PRO A 27 -2.44 6.85 3.76
CA PRO A 27 -2.12 6.81 2.34
C PRO A 27 -1.97 8.22 1.74
N LEU A 28 -2.53 9.23 2.39
CA LEU A 28 -2.42 10.66 2.10
C LEU A 28 -3.11 11.43 3.24
N ASP A 29 -2.90 12.74 3.30
CA ASP A 29 -3.52 13.60 4.30
C ASP A 29 -4.84 14.17 3.79
N GLY A 30 -5.93 13.97 4.55
CA GLY A 30 -7.25 14.53 4.23
C GLY A 30 -8.32 14.10 5.24
N PRO A 31 -9.46 14.81 5.32
CA PRO A 31 -10.58 14.41 6.16
C PRO A 31 -11.21 13.11 5.65
N VAL A 32 -11.67 12.27 6.57
CA VAL A 32 -12.53 11.14 6.24
C VAL A 32 -13.91 11.68 5.86
N LEU A 33 -14.31 11.49 4.60
CA LEU A 33 -15.62 11.89 4.08
C LEU A 33 -16.67 10.80 4.30
N ARG A 34 -16.26 9.54 4.21
CA ARG A 34 -17.13 8.39 4.48
C ARG A 34 -16.36 7.29 5.18
N SER A 35 -16.84 6.89 6.35
CA SER A 35 -16.27 5.81 7.14
C SER A 35 -16.62 4.43 6.59
N PHE A 36 -15.88 3.41 7.04
CA PHE A 36 -16.19 2.01 6.78
C PHE A 36 -17.56 1.64 7.35
N ALA A 37 -18.45 1.13 6.50
CA ALA A 37 -19.84 0.80 6.83
C ALA A 37 -20.39 -0.30 5.88
N PRO A 38 -19.91 -1.55 5.99
CA PRO A 38 -20.34 -2.65 5.14
C PRO A 38 -21.78 -3.08 5.43
N ILE A 39 -22.51 -3.51 4.40
CA ILE A 39 -23.88 -4.05 4.52
C ILE A 39 -23.91 -5.42 3.84
N GLY A 40 -24.05 -6.48 4.64
CA GLY A 40 -23.99 -7.85 4.13
C GLY A 40 -22.63 -8.14 3.51
N ARG A 41 -22.60 -8.89 2.41
CA ARG A 41 -21.35 -9.25 1.70
C ARG A 41 -21.01 -8.33 0.52
N TYR A 42 -22.02 -7.77 -0.14
CA TYR A 42 -21.86 -7.13 -1.46
C TYR A 42 -22.29 -5.67 -1.48
N ALA A 43 -22.82 -5.14 -0.38
CA ALA A 43 -23.31 -3.78 -0.30
C ALA A 43 -22.61 -3.00 0.82
N GLY A 44 -22.90 -1.71 0.90
CA GLY A 44 -22.30 -0.80 1.85
C GLY A 44 -20.90 -0.33 1.43
N HIS A 45 -20.21 0.28 2.39
CA HIS A 45 -18.94 0.95 2.17
C HIS A 45 -17.78 0.13 2.75
N TRP A 46 -17.05 -0.54 1.86
CA TRP A 46 -15.97 -1.49 2.20
C TRP A 46 -14.58 -0.87 2.31
N GLY A 47 -14.53 0.46 2.47
CA GLY A 47 -13.29 1.21 2.64
C GLY A 47 -13.54 2.49 3.41
N VAL A 48 -12.60 3.43 3.29
CA VAL A 48 -12.72 4.78 3.82
C VAL A 48 -12.48 5.74 2.66
N ASP A 49 -13.37 6.71 2.50
CA ASP A 49 -13.20 7.77 1.51
C ASP A 49 -12.49 8.94 2.18
N ILE A 50 -11.34 9.34 1.62
CA ILE A 50 -10.54 10.44 2.13
C ILE A 50 -10.65 11.61 1.15
N GLY A 51 -11.00 12.78 1.66
CA GLY A 51 -11.17 13.99 0.86
C GLY A 51 -9.83 14.60 0.48
N VAL A 52 -9.53 14.62 -0.81
CA VAL A 52 -8.30 15.20 -1.37
C VAL A 52 -8.56 15.88 -2.70
N THR A 53 -7.64 16.77 -3.10
CA THR A 53 -7.63 17.33 -4.44
C THR A 53 -7.20 16.29 -5.46
N ALA A 54 -7.85 16.27 -6.63
CA ALA A 54 -7.41 15.45 -7.75
C ALA A 54 -5.93 15.71 -8.08
N GLY A 55 -5.18 14.65 -8.37
CA GLY A 55 -3.74 14.72 -8.58
C GLY A 55 -2.88 14.63 -7.30
N ALA A 56 -3.47 14.63 -6.10
CA ALA A 56 -2.70 14.42 -4.87
C ALA A 56 -1.97 13.06 -4.89
N PRO A 57 -0.71 12.98 -4.44
CA PRO A 57 0.03 11.72 -4.41
C PRO A 57 -0.64 10.74 -3.43
N VAL A 58 -0.77 9.48 -3.85
CA VAL A 58 -1.30 8.38 -3.04
C VAL A 58 -0.14 7.46 -2.69
N HIS A 59 0.06 7.26 -1.40
CA HIS A 59 1.18 6.53 -0.83
C HIS A 59 0.78 5.14 -0.35
N SER A 60 1.72 4.20 -0.41
CA SER A 60 1.54 2.89 0.19
C SER A 60 1.49 3.02 1.70
N VAL A 61 0.44 2.47 2.32
CA VAL A 61 0.30 2.49 3.78
C VAL A 61 1.42 1.72 4.48
N GLY A 62 2.00 0.71 3.83
CA GLY A 62 3.05 -0.13 4.41
C GLY A 62 3.92 -0.80 3.35
N PRO A 63 5.02 -1.46 3.75
CA PRO A 63 5.86 -2.20 2.81
C PRO A 63 5.10 -3.41 2.24
N GLY A 64 5.33 -3.75 0.97
CA GLY A 64 4.64 -4.86 0.32
C GLY A 64 4.97 -5.03 -1.16
N VAL A 65 4.15 -5.84 -1.84
CA VAL A 65 4.24 -6.08 -3.28
C VAL A 65 2.92 -5.74 -3.95
N VAL A 66 2.97 -5.00 -5.05
CA VAL A 66 1.79 -4.66 -5.86
C VAL A 66 1.26 -5.93 -6.52
N THR A 67 0.06 -6.36 -6.13
CA THR A 67 -0.60 -7.55 -6.70
C THR A 67 -1.63 -7.20 -7.77
N PHE A 68 -2.05 -5.93 -7.85
CA PHE A 68 -2.95 -5.44 -8.89
C PHE A 68 -2.66 -3.97 -9.17
N ALA A 69 -2.66 -3.57 -10.44
CA ALA A 69 -2.61 -2.19 -10.90
C ALA A 69 -3.35 -2.10 -12.23
N GLY A 70 -4.55 -1.54 -12.24
CA GLY A 70 -5.41 -1.54 -13.42
C GLY A 70 -6.79 -0.93 -13.19
N SER A 71 -7.73 -1.18 -14.12
CA SER A 71 -9.10 -0.67 -14.04
C SER A 71 -10.07 -1.73 -13.53
N VAL A 72 -10.93 -1.36 -12.58
CA VAL A 72 -12.03 -2.17 -12.05
C VAL A 72 -13.31 -1.36 -12.22
N ALA A 73 -14.28 -1.88 -12.98
CA ALA A 73 -15.53 -1.18 -13.29
C ALA A 73 -15.32 0.27 -13.79
N GLY A 74 -14.31 0.47 -14.65
CA GLY A 74 -13.96 1.78 -15.20
C GLY A 74 -13.13 2.69 -14.29
N ARG A 75 -12.78 2.24 -13.08
CA ARG A 75 -12.03 3.03 -12.09
C ARG A 75 -10.65 2.44 -11.85
N ARG A 76 -9.61 3.27 -11.93
CA ARG A 76 -8.24 2.83 -11.65
C ARG A 76 -8.08 2.48 -10.19
N SER A 77 -7.46 1.34 -9.95
CA SER A 77 -7.19 0.82 -8.62
C SER A 77 -5.82 0.13 -8.56
N ILE A 78 -5.20 0.20 -7.39
CA ILE A 78 -3.98 -0.52 -7.03
C ILE A 78 -4.27 -1.38 -5.80
N THR A 79 -3.67 -2.56 -5.71
CA THR A 79 -3.70 -3.38 -4.50
C THR A 79 -2.29 -3.82 -4.14
N VAL A 80 -1.91 -3.62 -2.88
CA VAL A 80 -0.63 -4.03 -2.32
C VAL A 80 -0.87 -5.15 -1.31
N SER A 81 -0.10 -6.23 -1.43
CA SER A 81 -0.02 -7.30 -0.45
C SER A 81 1.11 -7.01 0.53
N HIS A 82 0.79 -6.99 1.82
CA HIS A 82 1.75 -6.72 2.90
C HIS A 82 2.24 -8.01 3.59
N GLY A 83 1.90 -9.18 3.05
CA GLY A 83 2.09 -10.47 3.71
C GLY A 83 0.96 -10.80 4.69
N GLY A 84 0.99 -12.00 5.28
CA GLY A 84 0.06 -12.37 6.36
C GLY A 84 -1.44 -12.27 6.04
N ARG A 85 -1.84 -12.43 4.77
CA ARG A 85 -3.22 -12.21 4.25
C ARG A 85 -3.71 -10.76 4.32
N VAL A 86 -2.86 -9.81 4.69
CA VAL A 86 -3.17 -8.38 4.76
C VAL A 86 -2.93 -7.75 3.38
N ARG A 87 -3.92 -6.97 2.94
CA ARG A 87 -3.89 -6.22 1.68
C ARG A 87 -4.50 -4.84 1.88
N SER A 88 -3.94 -3.86 1.19
CA SER A 88 -4.53 -2.53 1.03
C SER A 88 -4.92 -2.32 -0.43
N SER A 89 -6.05 -1.65 -0.66
CA SER A 89 -6.54 -1.31 -1.99
C SER A 89 -6.81 0.19 -2.07
N TYR A 90 -6.35 0.81 -3.15
CA TYR A 90 -6.45 2.23 -3.41
C TYR A 90 -7.25 2.38 -4.69
N SER A 91 -8.44 2.94 -4.61
CA SER A 91 -9.38 3.06 -5.73
C SER A 91 -9.61 4.52 -6.09
N TYR A 92 -10.29 4.77 -7.22
CA TYR A 92 -10.59 6.11 -7.72
C TYR A 92 -9.32 6.92 -8.04
N LEU A 93 -8.28 6.25 -8.52
CA LEU A 93 -7.04 6.90 -8.93
C LEU A 93 -7.21 7.63 -10.27
N GLY A 94 -6.60 8.81 -10.39
CA GLY A 94 -6.45 9.51 -11.66
C GLY A 94 -5.32 8.90 -12.49
N HIS A 95 -4.24 8.48 -11.82
CA HIS A 95 -3.04 7.93 -12.44
C HIS A 95 -2.44 6.80 -11.59
N ILE A 96 -1.85 5.80 -12.25
CA ILE A 96 -1.13 4.68 -11.63
C ILE A 96 0.36 4.85 -11.96
N ALA A 97 1.23 4.91 -10.95
CA ALA A 97 2.68 5.11 -11.11
C ALA A 97 3.50 3.81 -10.96
N VAL A 98 2.87 2.71 -10.56
CA VAL A 98 3.51 1.42 -10.29
C VAL A 98 2.93 0.30 -11.15
N ALA A 99 3.70 -0.78 -11.32
CA ALA A 99 3.28 -1.98 -12.03
C ALA A 99 3.08 -3.17 -11.08
N VAL A 100 2.32 -4.17 -11.51
CA VAL A 100 2.19 -5.45 -10.80
C VAL A 100 3.57 -6.09 -10.63
N GLY A 101 3.86 -6.62 -9.44
CA GLY A 101 5.14 -7.20 -9.06
C GLY A 101 6.14 -6.22 -8.46
N ALA A 102 5.87 -4.91 -8.49
CA ALA A 102 6.74 -3.92 -7.86
C ALA A 102 6.74 -4.10 -6.33
N ALA A 103 7.94 -4.12 -5.73
CA ALA A 103 8.11 -3.98 -4.29
C ALA A 103 8.00 -2.48 -3.93
N VAL A 104 7.28 -2.20 -2.84
CA VAL A 104 7.06 -0.84 -2.33
C VAL A 104 7.33 -0.80 -0.83
N GLY A 105 7.87 0.30 -0.34
CA GLY A 105 7.99 0.65 1.07
C GLY A 105 6.73 1.35 1.60
N ALA A 106 6.68 1.57 2.91
CA ALA A 106 5.71 2.50 3.49
C ALA A 106 6.01 3.93 3.01
N GLY A 107 4.99 4.67 2.59
CA GLY A 107 5.15 6.04 2.10
C GLY A 107 5.55 6.15 0.62
N ASP A 108 5.83 5.05 -0.08
CA ASP A 108 6.14 5.10 -1.51
C ASP A 108 4.92 5.53 -2.32
N VAL A 109 5.12 6.39 -3.33
CA VAL A 109 4.05 6.86 -4.20
C VAL A 109 3.60 5.72 -5.13
N LEU A 110 2.32 5.35 -5.03
CA LEU A 110 1.67 4.36 -5.86
C LEU A 110 1.02 4.98 -7.10
N GLY A 111 0.57 6.22 -6.99
CA GLY A 111 -0.18 6.92 -8.03
C GLY A 111 -0.69 8.27 -7.55
N HIS A 112 -1.69 8.80 -8.25
CA HIS A 112 -2.30 10.08 -7.92
C HIS A 112 -3.82 9.96 -7.85
N ALA A 113 -4.43 10.69 -6.91
CA ALA A 113 -5.86 10.72 -6.67
C ALA A 113 -6.63 11.17 -7.92
N GLY A 114 -7.79 10.57 -8.15
CA GLY A 114 -8.71 10.95 -9.20
C GLY A 114 -9.71 12.00 -8.74
N SER A 115 -10.84 12.07 -9.45
CA SER A 115 -11.97 12.95 -9.19
C SER A 115 -13.25 12.15 -8.99
#